data_AF-A0A967BMH0-F1
#
_entry.id   AF-A0A967BMH0-F1
#
_cell.length_a   1.000
_cell.length_b   1.000
_cell.length_c   1.000
_cell.angle_alpha   90.00
_cell.angle_beta   90.00
_cell.angle_gamma   90.00
#
_symmetry.space_group_name_H-M   'P 1'
#
loop_
_entity.id
_entity.type
_entity.pdbx_description
1 polymer ?
#
loop_
_entity_poly.entity_id
_entity_poly.type
_entity_poly.pdbx_seq_one_letter_code
_entity_poly.pdbx_strand_id
1 'polypeptide(L)' 'MRNLYYIAIEGPIGVGKTSLVKLLAEKLDARTILEQFEENPFLTDFYNDP' A
#
# COMPACT_ATOMS: atom_id res chain seq x y z
N MET A 1 -12.56 19.45 17.26
CA MET A 1 -11.37 18.70 16.81
C MET A 1 -11.79 17.86 15.61
N ARG A 2 -11.01 17.84 14.51
CA ARG A 2 -11.31 16.93 13.39
C ARG A 2 -10.74 15.56 13.75
N ASN A 3 -11.57 14.53 13.78
CA ASN A 3 -11.10 13.15 13.91
C ASN A 3 -10.51 12.73 12.56
N LEU A 4 -9.24 12.34 12.58
CA LEU A 4 -8.56 11.78 11.40
C LEU A 4 -8.66 10.26 11.50
N TYR A 5 -9.27 9.62 10.50
CA TYR A 5 -9.35 8.18 10.39
C TYR A 5 -8.28 7.69 9.41
N TYR A 6 -7.43 6.78 9.87
CA TYR A 6 -6.39 6.15 9.05
C TYR A 6 -6.67 4.65 8.96
N ILE A 7 -6.55 4.11 7.76
CA ILE A 7 -6.69 2.69 7.47
C ILE A 7 -5.41 2.23 6.81
N ALA A 8 -4.71 1.29 7.44
CA ALA A 8 -3.56 0.60 6.85
C ALA A 8 -4.03 -0.76 6.30
N ILE A 9 -3.52 -1.15 5.13
CA ILE A 9 -3.86 -2.41 4.46
C ILE A 9 -2.57 -3.20 4.26
N GLU A 10 -2.49 -4.37 4.91
CA GLU A 10 -1.33 -5.26 4.90
C GLU A 10 -1.66 -6.62 4.30
N GLY A 11 -0.64 -7.33 3.81
CA GLY A 11 -0.80 -8.68 3.28
C GLY A 11 0.27 -9.09 2.26
N PRO A 12 0.26 -10.36 1.81
CA PRO A 12 1.27 -10.89 0.89
C PRO A 12 1.37 -10.13 -0.44
N ILE A 13 2.53 -10.24 -1.10
CA ILE A 13 2.71 -9.71 -2.46
C ILE A 13 1.76 -10.46 -3.42
N GLY A 14 1.10 -9.74 -4.33
CA GLY A 14 0.17 -10.32 -5.31
C GLY A 14 -1.28 -10.54 -4.82
N VAL A 15 -1.60 -10.31 -3.55
CA VAL A 15 -2.97 -10.56 -3.01
C VAL A 15 -4.02 -9.50 -3.39
N GLY A 16 -3.62 -8.41 -4.07
CA GLY A 16 -4.54 -7.37 -4.55
C GLY A 16 -4.73 -6.16 -3.62
N LYS A 17 -3.81 -5.90 -2.69
CA LYS A 17 -3.87 -4.76 -1.74
C LYS A 17 -4.12 -3.41 -2.42
N THR A 18 -3.34 -3.08 -3.44
CA THR A 18 -3.45 -1.81 -4.17
C THR A 18 -4.82 -1.63 -4.82
N SER A 19 -5.42 -2.71 -5.33
CA SER A 19 -6.78 -2.70 -5.87
C SER A 19 -7.82 -2.42 -4.78
N LEU A 20 -7.68 -3.07 -3.62
CA LEU A 20 -8.55 -2.84 -2.46
C LEU A 20 -8.44 -1.40 -1.94
N VAL A 21 -7.22 -0.86 -1.82
CA VAL A 21 -6.98 0.55 -1.42
C VAL A 21 -7.72 1.50 -2.35
N LYS A 22 -7.61 1.32 -3.67
CA LYS A 22 -8.29 2.18 -4.66
C LYS A 22 -9.82 2.15 -4.51
N LEU A 23 -10.39 0.96 -4.34
CA LEU A 23 -11.84 0.78 -4.14
C LEU A 23 -12.32 1.44 -2.84
N LEU A 24 -11.57 1.27 -1.74
CA LEU A 24 -11.92 1.89 -0.46
C LEU A 24 -11.79 3.41 -0.50
N ALA A 25 -10.75 3.93 -1.15
CA ALA A 25 -10.56 5.37 -1.30
C ALA A 25 -11.73 6.02 -2.06
N GLU A 26 -12.19 5.39 -3.15
CA GLU A 26 -13.37 5.85 -3.90
C GLU A 26 -14.63 5.83 -3.03
N LYS A 27 -14.87 4.76 -2.26
CA LYS A 27 -16.08 4.61 -1.44
C LYS A 27 -16.12 5.52 -0.22
N LEU A 28 -14.96 5.89 0.32
CA LEU A 28 -14.84 6.67 1.55
C LEU A 28 -14.45 8.14 1.31
N ASP A 29 -14.29 8.55 0.04
CA ASP A 29 -13.72 9.85 -0.33
C ASP A 29 -12.39 10.12 0.41
N ALA A 30 -11.56 9.08 0.48
CA ALA A 30 -10.32 9.09 1.26
C ALA A 30 -9.11 9.39 0.38
N ARG A 31 -8.08 9.98 1.00
CA ARG A 31 -6.77 10.15 0.36
C ARG A 31 -6.04 8.82 0.32
N THR A 32 -5.65 8.39 -0.88
CA THR A 32 -4.77 7.24 -1.08
C THR A 32 -3.31 7.58 -0.78
N ILE A 33 -2.63 6.69 -0.05
CA ILE A 33 -1.17 6.68 0.16
C ILE A 33 -0.71 5.27 -0.20
N LEU A 34 0.24 5.14 -1.14
CA LEU A 34 0.78 3.86 -1.59
C LEU A 34 2.25 3.72 -1.18
N GLU A 35 2.73 2.48 -1.05
CA GLU A 35 4.15 2.22 -0.85
C GLU A 35 4.98 2.63 -2.08
N GLN A 36 6.22 3.06 -1.85
CA GLN A 36 7.19 3.40 -2.89
C GLN A 36 8.24 2.29 -2.99
N PHE A 37 7.82 1.08 -3.38
CA PHE A 37 8.70 -0.09 -3.43
C PHE A 37 9.87 0.09 -4.42
N GLU A 38 9.69 0.86 -5.48
CA GLU A 38 10.74 1.18 -6.46
C GLU A 38 11.92 1.96 -5.84
N GLU A 39 11.67 2.67 -4.74
CA GLU A 39 12.70 3.42 -4.01
C GLU A 39 13.42 2.58 -2.96
N ASN A 40 13.04 1.30 -2.78
CA ASN A 40 13.66 0.43 -1.78
C ASN A 40 15.02 -0.09 -2.29
N PRO A 41 16.16 0.36 -1.71
CA PRO A 41 17.49 0.02 -2.22
C PRO A 41 17.88 -1.44 -1.97
N PHE A 42 17.09 -2.21 -1.21
CA PHE A 42 17.40 -3.57 -0.80
C PHE A 42 16.61 -4.64 -1.55
N LEU A 43 15.45 -4.31 -2.15
CA LEU A 43 14.58 -5.31 -2.76
C LEU A 43 15.22 -6.02 -3.94
N THR A 44 15.98 -5.31 -4.77
CA THR A 44 16.67 -5.90 -5.92
C THR A 44 17.65 -6.98 -5.49
N ASP A 45 18.53 -6.65 -4.53
CA ASP A 45 19.53 -7.61 -4.03
C ASP A 45 18.87 -8.79 -3.31
N PHE A 46 17.81 -8.54 -2.54
CA PHE A 46 17.04 -9.59 -1.85
C PHE A 46 16.43 -10.62 -2.81
N TYR A 47 15.93 -10.19 -3.97
CA TYR A 47 15.35 -11.11 -4.97
C TYR A 47 16.40 -11.77 -5.88
N ASN A 48 17.65 -11.31 -5.87
CA ASN A 48 18.71 -11.87 -6.71
C ASN A 48 19.41 -13.09 -6.10
N ASP A 49 19.20 -13.38 -4.80
CA ASP A 49 19.71 -14.56 -4.10
C ASP A 49 18.59 -15.28 -3.33
N PRO A 50 17.77 -16.10 -4.01
CA PRO A 50 16.55 -16.71 -3.46
C PRO A 50 16.78 -17.90 -2.51
#